data_AF-A0A946M712-F1
#
_entry.id   AF-A0A946M712-F1
#
_cell.length_a   1.000
_cell.length_b   1.000
_cell.length_c   1.000
_cell.angle_alpha   90.00
_cell.angle_beta   90.00
_cell.angle_gamma   90.00
#
_symmetry.space_group_name_H-M   'P 1'
#
loop_
_entity.id
_entity.type
_entity.pdbx_description
1 polymer ?
#
loop_
_entity_poly.entity_id
_entity_poly.type
_entity_poly.pdbx_seq_one_letter_code
_entity_poly.pdbx_strand_id
1 'polypeptide(L)'
;MNKDLPIIIKKIFTNPDPIIWQGIWLATLENLLEDKEMLGVWEELLQMFKARHGKGSDLQLNQYLKWELKAFVAQIVNLKIINKGPDVFFLTLTTYFQRKDVSMDDSLITKIYKVVNEE
;
A
#
# COMPACT_ATOMS: atom_id res chain seq x y z
N MET A 1 9.00 -3.17 -12.02
CA MET A 1 7.69 -3.69 -11.55
C MET A 1 7.57 -5.20 -11.77
N ASN A 2 7.16 -5.95 -10.76
CA ASN A 2 7.02 -7.40 -10.77
C ASN A 2 5.95 -7.89 -11.77
N LYS A 3 6.25 -8.96 -12.52
CA LYS A 3 5.38 -9.52 -13.58
C LYS A 3 4.15 -10.20 -13.03
N ASP A 4 4.14 -10.61 -11.78
CA ASP A 4 3.03 -11.35 -11.16
C ASP A 4 2.08 -10.42 -10.38
N LEU A 5 2.37 -9.11 -10.36
CA LEU A 5 1.48 -8.14 -9.71
C LEU A 5 0.06 -8.19 -10.31
N PRO A 6 -0.98 -8.02 -9.46
CA PRO A 6 -2.35 -7.93 -9.94
C PRO A 6 -2.50 -6.82 -10.99
N ILE A 7 -3.23 -7.11 -12.08
CA ILE A 7 -3.37 -6.21 -13.23
C ILE A 7 -3.84 -4.81 -12.83
N ILE A 8 -4.71 -4.72 -11.82
CA ILE A 8 -5.21 -3.44 -11.31
C ILE A 8 -4.10 -2.59 -10.67
N ILE A 9 -3.17 -3.20 -9.92
CA ILE A 9 -2.03 -2.50 -9.33
C ILE A 9 -1.15 -1.94 -10.45
N LYS A 10 -0.83 -2.79 -11.44
CA LYS A 10 -0.08 -2.36 -12.62
C LYS A 10 -0.75 -1.16 -13.29
N LYS A 11 -2.04 -1.27 -13.63
CA LYS A 11 -2.78 -0.18 -14.28
C LYS A 11 -2.77 1.13 -13.49
N ILE A 12 -2.80 1.07 -12.16
CA ILE A 12 -2.79 2.26 -11.30
C ILE A 12 -1.42 2.94 -11.27
N PHE A 13 -0.34 2.14 -11.27
CA PHE A 13 1.02 2.63 -11.03
C PHE A 13 1.97 2.53 -12.23
N THR A 14 1.53 2.07 -13.40
CA THR A 14 2.36 2.03 -14.63
C THR A 14 2.82 3.41 -15.08
N ASN A 15 1.96 4.43 -14.94
CA ASN A 15 2.29 5.82 -15.24
C ASN A 15 2.00 6.67 -13.99
N PRO A 16 2.89 6.63 -12.99
CA PRO A 16 2.73 7.42 -11.80
C PRO A 16 2.78 8.91 -12.17
N ASP A 17 1.90 9.71 -11.55
CA ASP A 17 1.89 11.16 -11.71
C ASP A 17 3.26 11.79 -11.35
N PRO A 18 4.00 12.33 -12.32
CA PRO A 18 5.37 12.78 -12.09
C PRO A 18 5.47 13.95 -11.10
N ILE A 19 4.37 14.65 -10.78
CA ILE A 19 4.34 15.69 -9.75
C ILE A 19 4.40 15.08 -8.34
N ILE A 20 3.84 13.89 -8.17
CA ILE A 20 3.68 13.21 -6.87
C ILE A 20 4.82 12.22 -6.64
N TRP A 21 5.26 11.51 -7.67
CA TRP A 21 6.16 10.36 -7.54
C TRP A 21 7.60 10.71 -7.90
N GLN A 22 8.29 11.39 -6.97
CA GLN A 22 9.72 11.73 -7.09
C GLN A 22 10.49 11.41 -5.81
N GLY A 23 11.79 11.16 -5.93
CA GLY A 23 12.68 10.91 -4.80
C GLY A 23 12.21 9.73 -3.95
N ILE A 24 12.08 9.94 -2.64
CA ILE A 24 11.66 8.90 -1.67
C ILE A 24 10.30 8.29 -2.05
N TRP A 25 9.39 9.07 -2.64
CA TRP A 25 8.09 8.55 -3.09
C TRP A 25 8.23 7.50 -4.18
N LEU A 26 9.05 7.79 -5.20
CA LEU A 26 9.27 6.88 -6.32
C LEU A 26 10.04 5.64 -5.87
N ALA A 27 11.13 5.81 -5.12
CA ALA A 27 11.94 4.69 -4.63
C ALA A 27 11.11 3.75 -3.73
N THR A 28 10.26 4.30 -2.86
CA THR A 28 9.38 3.47 -2.02
C THR A 28 8.35 2.74 -2.86
N LEU A 29 7.72 3.41 -3.83
CA LEU A 29 6.78 2.76 -4.73
C LEU A 29 7.45 1.64 -5.53
N GLU A 30 8.65 1.87 -6.05
CA GLU A 30 9.43 0.86 -6.79
C GLU A 30 9.72 -0.37 -5.92
N ASN A 31 10.22 -0.19 -4.69
CA ASN A 31 10.42 -1.31 -3.76
C ASN A 31 9.12 -2.11 -3.56
N LEU A 32 8.01 -1.43 -3.29
CA LEU A 32 6.72 -2.08 -3.07
C LEU A 32 6.20 -2.82 -4.33
N LEU A 33 6.54 -2.35 -5.53
CA LEU A 33 6.11 -2.92 -6.80
C LEU A 33 7.03 -4.02 -7.33
N GLU A 34 8.25 -4.11 -6.84
CA GLU A 34 9.25 -5.07 -7.34
C GLU A 34 9.43 -6.26 -6.42
N ASP A 35 9.28 -6.05 -5.11
CA ASP A 35 9.49 -7.10 -4.14
C ASP A 35 8.44 -8.23 -4.26
N LYS A 36 8.91 -9.48 -4.22
CA LYS A 36 8.07 -10.68 -4.33
C LYS A 36 7.22 -10.91 -3.09
N GLU A 37 7.67 -10.50 -1.90
CA GLU A 37 6.94 -10.63 -0.64
C GLU A 37 5.71 -9.73 -0.61
N MET A 38 5.71 -8.66 -1.42
CA MET A 38 4.58 -7.75 -1.57
C MET A 38 3.42 -8.33 -2.39
N LEU A 39 3.61 -9.41 -3.16
CA LEU A 39 2.54 -9.96 -4.00
C LEU A 39 1.29 -10.31 -3.16
N GLY A 40 1.48 -11.06 -2.07
CA GLY A 40 0.38 -11.41 -1.16
C GLY A 40 -0.20 -10.19 -0.43
N VAL A 41 0.64 -9.19 -0.12
CA VAL A 41 0.17 -7.94 0.50
C VAL A 41 -0.77 -7.19 -0.43
N TRP A 42 -0.41 -7.08 -1.72
CA TRP A 42 -1.24 -6.41 -2.72
C TRP A 42 -2.57 -7.13 -2.95
N GLU A 43 -2.56 -8.46 -2.96
CA GLU A 43 -3.79 -9.25 -3.07
C GLU A 43 -4.72 -9.02 -1.88
N GLU A 44 -4.18 -9.06 -0.67
CA GLU A 44 -4.96 -8.82 0.56
C GLU A 44 -5.54 -7.41 0.58
N LEU A 45 -4.74 -6.39 0.23
CA LEU A 45 -5.22 -5.01 0.12
C LEU A 45 -6.40 -4.89 -0.83
N LEU A 46 -6.32 -5.54 -1.99
CA LEU A 46 -7.41 -5.54 -2.97
C LEU A 46 -8.66 -6.23 -2.42
N GLN A 47 -8.54 -7.35 -1.72
CA GLN A 47 -9.67 -8.05 -1.11
C GLN A 47 -10.33 -7.20 -0.03
N MET A 48 -9.54 -6.66 0.91
CA MET A 48 -10.02 -5.79 1.99
C MET A 48 -10.75 -4.56 1.45
N PHE A 49 -10.15 -3.85 0.49
CA PHE A 49 -10.76 -2.66 -0.08
C PHE A 49 -12.02 -2.98 -0.90
N LYS A 50 -12.05 -4.09 -1.65
CA LYS A 50 -13.29 -4.53 -2.33
C LYS A 50 -14.40 -4.85 -1.34
N ALA A 51 -14.08 -5.57 -0.26
CA ALA A 51 -15.04 -5.90 0.78
C ALA A 51 -15.57 -4.62 1.45
N ARG A 52 -14.68 -3.65 1.74
CA ARG A 52 -15.07 -2.36 2.33
C ARG A 52 -15.95 -1.53 1.41
N HIS A 53 -15.62 -1.51 0.11
CA HIS A 53 -16.41 -0.84 -0.93
C HIS A 53 -17.84 -1.39 -0.99
N GLY A 54 -17.99 -2.71 -0.95
CA GLY A 54 -19.31 -3.39 -0.94
C GLY A 54 -20.19 -3.06 0.26
N LYS A 55 -19.62 -2.53 1.35
CA LYS A 55 -20.37 -2.07 2.54
C LYS A 55 -20.94 -0.65 2.41
N GLY A 56 -20.73 0.06 1.29
CA GLY A 56 -21.43 1.32 1.01
C GLY A 56 -20.52 2.50 0.65
N SER A 57 -19.74 2.38 -0.44
CA SER A 57 -19.07 3.52 -1.06
C SER A 57 -19.82 3.99 -2.31
N ASP A 58 -20.04 5.29 -2.44
CA ASP A 58 -20.68 5.91 -3.61
C ASP A 58 -19.75 6.01 -4.83
N LEU A 59 -18.45 5.76 -4.64
CA LEU A 59 -17.47 5.77 -5.74
C LEU A 59 -17.58 4.49 -6.58
N GLN A 60 -17.31 4.59 -7.87
CA GLN A 60 -17.10 3.38 -8.69
C GLN A 60 -15.90 2.60 -8.16
N LEU A 61 -16.00 1.27 -8.13
CA LEU A 61 -14.98 0.39 -7.55
C LEU A 61 -13.55 0.68 -8.04
N ASN A 62 -13.38 0.89 -9.35
CA ASN A 62 -12.06 1.18 -9.92
C ASN A 62 -11.47 2.49 -9.40
N GLN A 63 -12.30 3.52 -9.22
CA GLN A 63 -11.88 4.80 -8.68
C GLN A 63 -11.57 4.68 -7.18
N TYR A 64 -12.43 3.99 -6.44
CA TYR A 64 -12.22 3.68 -5.03
C TYR A 64 -10.89 2.97 -4.80
N LEU A 65 -10.63 1.86 -5.50
CA LEU A 65 -9.38 1.11 -5.40
C LEU A 65 -8.17 1.97 -5.76
N LYS A 66 -8.26 2.78 -6.81
CA LYS A 66 -7.19 3.71 -7.18
C LYS A 66 -6.85 4.67 -6.06
N TRP A 67 -7.85 5.21 -5.37
CA TRP A 67 -7.65 6.17 -4.28
C TRP A 67 -7.07 5.49 -3.04
N GLU A 68 -7.64 4.36 -2.64
CA GLU A 68 -7.20 3.61 -1.46
C GLU A 68 -5.76 3.12 -1.61
N LEU A 69 -5.40 2.58 -2.77
CA LEU A 69 -4.04 2.10 -3.03
C LEU A 69 -3.02 3.25 -3.06
N LYS A 70 -3.38 4.41 -3.61
CA LYS A 70 -2.52 5.60 -3.56
C LYS A 70 -2.36 6.12 -2.13
N ALA A 71 -3.45 6.16 -1.35
CA ALA A 71 -3.42 6.56 0.04
C ALA A 71 -2.58 5.61 0.91
N PHE A 72 -2.65 4.31 0.63
CA PHE A 72 -1.80 3.31 1.27
C PHE A 72 -0.32 3.61 0.98
N VAL A 73 0.08 3.76 -0.28
CA VAL A 73 1.49 4.04 -0.62
C VAL A 73 1.95 5.36 0.02
N ALA A 74 1.12 6.41 0.00
CA ALA A 74 1.42 7.68 0.66
C ALA A 74 1.66 7.50 2.17
N GLN A 75 0.86 6.66 2.83
CA GLN A 75 1.05 6.32 4.24
C GLN A 75 2.39 5.61 4.47
N ILE A 76 2.76 4.66 3.60
CA ILE A 76 4.04 3.96 3.70
C ILE A 76 5.22 4.90 3.48
N VAL A 77 5.14 5.79 2.51
CA VAL A 77 6.17 6.84 2.27
C VAL A 77 6.33 7.73 3.49
N ASN A 78 5.23 8.21 4.08
CA ASN A 78 5.28 9.01 5.30
C ASN A 78 5.97 8.27 6.46
N LEU A 79 5.67 6.98 6.62
CA LEU A 79 6.30 6.15 7.65
C LEU A 79 7.80 5.98 7.41
N LYS A 80 8.22 5.76 6.16
CA LYS A 80 9.64 5.70 5.78
C LYS A 80 10.37 7.02 6.05
N ILE A 81 9.74 8.16 5.75
CA ILE A 81 10.32 9.49 6.01
C ILE A 81 10.47 9.75 7.51
N ILE A 82 9.45 9.39 8.30
CA ILE A 82 9.46 9.60 9.75
C ILE A 82 10.54 8.75 10.43
N ASN A 83 10.79 7.53 9.93
CA ASN A 83 11.85 6.62 10.37
C ASN A 83 11.98 6.49 11.90
N LYS A 84 10.86 6.28 12.60
CA LYS A 84 10.80 6.17 14.08
C LYS A 84 10.98 4.73 14.59
N GLY A 85 11.53 3.84 13.78
CA GLY A 85 11.71 2.42 14.11
C GLY A 85 10.44 1.57 13.95
N PRO A 86 10.57 0.25 14.16
CA PRO A 86 9.53 -0.73 13.86
C PRO A 86 8.26 -0.53 14.69
N ASP A 87 8.35 -0.33 16.00
CA ASP A 87 7.16 -0.26 16.85
C ASP A 87 6.18 0.86 16.42
N VAL A 88 6.72 2.03 16.06
CA VAL A 88 5.92 3.15 15.57
C VAL A 88 5.34 2.85 14.19
N PHE A 89 6.10 2.16 13.33
CA PHE A 89 5.62 1.74 12.02
C PHE A 89 4.41 0.82 12.14
N PHE A 90 4.53 -0.24 12.94
CA PHE A 90 3.47 -1.21 13.17
C PHE A 90 2.24 -0.54 13.77
N LEU A 91 2.39 0.19 14.88
CA LEU A 91 1.27 0.87 15.53
C LEU A 91 0.53 1.80 14.57
N THR A 92 1.27 2.59 13.79
CA THR A 92 0.66 3.56 12.88
C THR A 92 -0.05 2.89 11.73
N LEU A 93 0.54 1.84 11.14
CA LEU A 93 -0.07 1.14 10.02
C LEU A 93 -1.30 0.32 10.44
N THR A 94 -1.24 -0.34 11.60
CA THR A 94 -2.41 -1.01 12.20
C THR A 94 -3.54 -0.01 12.46
N THR A 95 -3.21 1.15 13.05
CA THR A 95 -4.19 2.23 13.31
C THR A 95 -4.79 2.75 12.01
N TYR A 96 -3.99 2.90 10.94
CA TYR A 96 -4.46 3.32 9.63
C TYR A 96 -5.53 2.37 9.08
N PHE A 97 -5.30 1.06 9.15
CA PHE A 97 -6.27 0.06 8.70
C PHE A 97 -7.53 0.02 9.58
N GLN A 98 -7.36 0.06 10.91
CA GLN A 98 -8.50 0.08 11.84
C GLN A 98 -9.44 1.26 11.59
N ARG A 99 -8.90 2.46 11.32
CA ARG A 99 -9.71 3.65 10.96
C ARG A 99 -10.53 3.47 9.69
N LYS A 100 -10.15 2.53 8.83
CA LYS A 100 -10.85 2.19 7.58
C LYS A 100 -11.84 1.03 7.74
N ASP A 101 -12.06 0.54 8.95
CA ASP A 101 -12.86 -0.65 9.25
C ASP A 101 -12.33 -1.91 8.52
N VAL A 102 -11.00 -2.00 8.43
CA VAL A 102 -10.29 -3.17 7.89
C VAL A 102 -9.15 -3.56 8.84
N SER A 103 -8.75 -4.83 8.82
CA SER A 103 -7.66 -5.35 9.62
C SER A 103 -6.68 -6.09 8.71
N MET A 104 -5.40 -5.71 8.77
CA MET A 104 -4.34 -6.43 8.08
C MET A 104 -3.62 -7.32 9.08
N ASP A 105 -3.25 -8.52 8.65
CA ASP A 105 -2.45 -9.46 9.45
C ASP A 105 -1.05 -8.89 9.76
N ASP A 106 -0.59 -9.05 10.99
CA ASP A 106 0.70 -8.52 11.45
C ASP A 106 1.89 -9.06 10.63
N SER A 107 1.79 -10.27 10.08
CA SER A 107 2.81 -10.82 9.19
C SER A 107 2.91 -10.05 7.87
N LEU A 108 1.80 -9.51 7.36
CA LEU A 108 1.80 -8.65 6.17
C LEU A 108 2.38 -7.28 6.49
N ILE A 109 2.04 -6.70 7.65
CA ILE A 109 2.66 -5.46 8.13
C ILE A 109 4.19 -5.62 8.27
N THR A 110 4.63 -6.78 8.80
CA THR A 110 6.05 -7.12 8.91
C THR A 110 6.73 -7.14 7.54
N LYS A 111 6.12 -7.78 6.53
CA LYS A 111 6.65 -7.79 5.15
C LYS A 111 6.78 -6.39 4.59
N ILE A 112 5.76 -5.55 4.76
CA ILE A 112 5.81 -4.14 4.31
C ILE A 112 6.97 -3.41 4.98
N TYR A 113 7.15 -3.56 6.29
CA TYR A 113 8.23 -2.92 7.04
C TYR A 113 9.61 -3.30 6.47
N LYS A 114 9.84 -4.60 6.22
CA LYS A 114 11.10 -5.10 5.66
C LYS A 114 11.38 -4.51 4.28
N VAL A 115 10.42 -4.61 3.36
CA VAL A 115 10.55 -4.12 1.98
C VAL A 115 10.89 -2.63 1.90
N VAL A 116 10.44 -1.83 2.87
CA VAL A 116 10.65 -0.38 2.84
C VAL A 116 11.82 0.12 3.69
N ASN A 117 12.33 -0.65 4.66
CA ASN A 117 13.38 -0.22 5.59
C ASN A 117 14.62 -1.13 5.65
N GLU A 118 14.53 -2.39 5.24
CA GLU A 118 15.63 -3.35 5.27
C GLU A 118 16.12 -3.55 3.83
N GLU A 119 17.29 -2.99 3.49
CA GLU A 119 18.01 -3.21 2.22
C GLU A 119 18.82 -4.52 2.24
#